data_AF-A0A4M2MXR4-F1
#
_entry.id   AF-A0A4M2MXR4-F1
#
_cell.length_a   1.000
_cell.length_b   1.000
_cell.length_c   1.000
_cell.angle_alpha   90.00
_cell.angle_beta   90.00
_cell.angle_gamma   90.00
#
_symmetry.space_group_name_H-M   'P 1'
#
loop_
_entity.id
_entity.type
_entity.pdbx_description
1 polymer ?
#
loop_
_entity_poly.entity_id
_entity_poly.type
_entity_poly.pdbx_seq_one_letter_code
_entity_poly.pdbx_strand_id
1 'polypeptide(L)'
;MWENDPSRMIAGFNSIKDGEFYFDDTKINNMEPSKRNIGLVFQNYAIFPHLTVRDNVAFGLMQKKVPKEELIQQTNKYLELMQIAQYAD
;
A
#
# COMPACT_ATOMS: atom_id res chain seq x y z
N MET A 1 -21.42 -5.73 7.11
CA MET A 1 -21.01 -4.42 7.68
C MET A 1 -19.75 -3.85 6.99
N TRP A 2 -19.38 -4.29 5.77
CA TRP A 2 -18.17 -3.83 5.06
C TRP A 2 -18.39 -3.50 3.56
N GLU A 3 -19.60 -3.66 3.03
CA GLU A 3 -19.87 -3.50 1.59
C GLU A 3 -19.90 -2.02 1.12
N ASN A 4 -20.13 -1.06 2.03
CA ASN A 4 -20.32 0.35 1.71
C ASN A 4 -19.14 1.26 2.13
N ASP A 5 -17.95 0.70 2.36
CA ASP A 5 -16.77 1.48 2.75
C ASP A 5 -16.20 2.23 1.52
N PRO A 6 -16.21 3.57 1.51
CA PRO A 6 -15.71 4.36 0.38
C PRO A 6 -14.23 4.10 0.08
N SER A 7 -13.42 3.80 1.10
CA SER A 7 -11.98 3.54 0.92
C SER A 7 -11.72 2.27 0.11
N ARG A 8 -12.55 1.24 0.30
CA ARG A 8 -12.50 -0.02 -0.45
C ARG A 8 -12.96 0.15 -1.90
N MET A 9 -13.95 1.00 -2.14
CA MET A 9 -14.39 1.35 -3.50
C MET A 9 -13.31 2.12 -4.27
N ILE A 10 -12.66 3.10 -3.63
CA ILE A 10 -11.55 3.87 -4.20
C ILE A 10 -10.36 2.95 -4.53
N ALA A 11 -9.99 2.08 -3.59
CA ALA A 11 -8.92 1.09 -3.80
C ALA A 11 -9.30 -0.02 -4.80
N GLY A 12 -10.57 -0.14 -5.18
CA GLY A 12 -11.07 -1.09 -6.20
C GLY A 12 -11.46 -2.47 -5.67
N PHE A 13 -11.53 -2.66 -4.35
CA PHE A 13 -11.94 -3.92 -3.74
C PHE A 13 -13.47 -4.16 -3.78
N ASN A 14 -14.26 -3.10 -3.96
CA ASN A 14 -15.71 -3.18 -4.13
C ASN A 14 -16.12 -2.48 -5.44
N SER A 15 -17.16 -2.98 -6.11
CA SER A 15 -17.70 -2.37 -7.33
C SER A 15 -18.45 -1.06 -7.01
N ILE A 16 -18.24 -0.06 -7.85
CA ILE A 16 -18.92 1.24 -7.76
C ILE A 16 -20.19 1.12 -8.59
N LYS A 17 -21.36 1.11 -7.94
CA LYS A 17 -22.65 0.98 -8.65
C LYS A 17 -23.03 2.25 -9.41
N ASP A 18 -22.83 3.41 -8.79
CA ASP A 18 -23.17 4.72 -9.34
C ASP A 18 -22.11 5.76 -8.94
N GLY A 19 -22.01 6.83 -9.72
CA GLY A 19 -21.02 7.90 -9.52
C GLY A 19 -19.67 7.63 -10.19
N GLU A 20 -18.85 8.67 -10.25
CA GLU A 20 -17.55 8.63 -10.92
C GLU A 20 -16.44 8.95 -9.93
N PHE A 21 -15.41 8.09 -9.90
CA PHE A 21 -14.20 8.33 -9.13
C PHE A 21 -13.09 8.73 -10.08
N TYR A 22 -12.45 9.84 -9.74
CA TYR A 22 -11.31 10.38 -10.47
C TYR A 22 -10.09 10.39 -9.55
N PHE A 23 -8.95 9.98 -10.10
CA PHE A 23 -7.64 10.28 -9.54
C PHE A 23 -6.97 11.26 -10.49
N ASP A 24 -6.78 12.50 -10.02
CA ASP A 24 -6.54 13.67 -10.88
C ASP A 24 -7.58 13.74 -12.01
N ASP A 25 -7.17 13.75 -13.28
CA ASP A 25 -8.06 13.79 -14.44
C ASP A 25 -8.46 12.39 -14.97
N THR A 26 -8.03 11.32 -14.29
CA THR A 26 -8.25 9.94 -14.77
C THR A 26 -9.41 9.27 -14.06
N LYS A 27 -10.42 8.82 -14.81
CA LYS A 27 -11.54 8.03 -14.27
C LYS A 27 -11.08 6.61 -13.91
N ILE A 28 -11.22 6.22 -12.64
CA ILE A 28 -10.68 4.96 -12.10
C ILE A 28 -11.72 3.85 -11.88
N ASN A 29 -13.01 4.10 -12.13
CA ASN A 29 -14.12 3.18 -11.82
C ASN A 29 -13.87 1.72 -12.30
N ASN A 30 -13.31 1.56 -13.50
CA ASN A 30 -13.11 0.27 -14.15
C ASN A 30 -11.64 -0.21 -14.12
N MET A 31 -10.77 0.48 -13.38
CA MET A 31 -9.37 0.07 -13.24
C MET A 31 -9.25 -1.05 -12.22
N GLU A 32 -8.46 -2.07 -12.54
CA GLU A 32 -8.03 -3.11 -11.60
C GLU A 32 -7.33 -2.48 -10.39
N PRO A 33 -7.55 -2.98 -9.15
CA PRO A 33 -6.94 -2.42 -7.93
C PRO A 33 -5.44 -2.18 -8.03
N SER A 34 -4.70 -3.14 -8.59
CA SER A 34 -3.24 -3.07 -8.76
C SER A 34 -2.78 -1.95 -9.71
N LYS A 35 -3.65 -1.48 -10.60
CA LYS A 35 -3.35 -0.42 -11.57
C LYS A 35 -3.75 0.97 -11.08
N ARG A 36 -4.49 1.08 -9.98
CA ARG A 36 -4.93 2.36 -9.43
C ARG A 36 -3.81 3.14 -8.74
N ASN A 37 -2.67 2.50 -8.47
CA ASN A 37 -1.54 3.10 -7.75
C ASN A 37 -1.91 3.66 -6.37
N ILE A 38 -2.90 3.06 -5.70
CA ILE A 38 -3.38 3.44 -4.37
C ILE A 38 -2.95 2.39 -3.36
N GLY A 39 -2.27 2.81 -2.29
CA GLY A 39 -1.98 1.97 -1.13
C GLY A 39 -3.09 2.11 -0.08
N LEU A 40 -3.64 0.99 0.39
CA LEU A 40 -4.63 0.98 1.47
C LEU A 40 -3.96 0.56 2.78
N VAL A 41 -4.13 1.35 3.84
CA VAL A 41 -3.70 1.02 5.20
C VAL A 41 -4.93 0.59 6.01
N PHE A 42 -4.91 -0.62 6.56
CA PHE A 42 -6.02 -1.17 7.33
C PHE A 42 -5.93 -0.76 8.81
N GLN A 43 -7.07 -0.54 9.46
CA GLN A 43 -7.13 -0.26 10.91
C GLN A 43 -6.70 -1.46 11.77
N ASN A 44 -6.87 -2.68 11.26
CA ASN A 44 -6.24 -3.87 11.82
C ASN A 44 -4.91 -4.09 11.10
N TYR A 45 -3.81 -4.24 11.85
CA TYR A 45 -2.46 -4.37 11.32
C TYR A 45 -2.35 -5.47 10.26
N ALA A 46 -2.33 -5.07 8.98
CA ALA A 46 -2.00 -5.95 7.87
C ALA A 46 -0.47 -6.06 7.77
N ILE A 47 0.13 -6.64 8.82
CA ILE A 47 1.56 -6.96 8.87
C ILE A 47 1.74 -8.44 8.56
N PHE A 48 2.88 -8.79 7.98
CA PHE A 48 3.29 -10.18 7.81
C PHE A 48 4.03 -10.62 9.09
N PRO A 49 3.39 -11.42 9.97
CA PRO A 49 3.93 -11.71 11.31
C PRO A 49 5.17 -12.60 11.29
N HIS A 50 5.45 -13.24 10.15
CA HIS A 50 6.61 -14.10 9.94
C HIS A 50 7.80 -13.34 9.32
N LEU A 51 7.68 -12.03 9.11
CA LEU A 51 8.71 -11.16 8.56
C LEU A 51 9.22 -10.20 9.65
N THR A 52 10.48 -9.79 9.55
CA THR A 52 11.04 -8.71 10.39
C THR A 52 10.34 -7.38 10.09
N VAL A 53 10.54 -6.37 10.94
CA VAL A 53 10.00 -5.02 10.68
C VAL A 53 10.60 -4.46 9.40
N ARG A 54 11.91 -4.67 9.18
CA ARG A 54 12.61 -4.30 7.96
C ARG A 54 11.99 -4.94 6.72
N ASP A 55 11.71 -6.24 6.78
CA ASP A 55 11.11 -6.98 5.66
C ASP A 55 9.68 -6.52 5.38
N ASN A 56 8.90 -6.22 6.43
CA ASN A 56 7.56 -5.64 6.29
C ASN A 56 7.61 -4.29 5.56
N VAL A 57 8.55 -3.41 5.91
CA VAL A 57 8.73 -2.10 5.24
C VAL A 57 9.26 -2.28 3.81
N ALA A 58 10.18 -3.22 3.59
CA ALA A 58 10.76 -3.49 2.26
C ALA A 58 9.80 -4.20 1.29
N PHE A 59 8.77 -4.89 1.79
CA PHE A 59 7.90 -5.76 0.99
C PHE A 59 7.28 -5.06 -0.23
N GLY A 60 6.75 -3.85 -0.04
CA GLY A 60 6.17 -3.09 -1.15
C GLY A 60 7.18 -2.71 -2.24
N LEU A 61 8.44 -2.46 -1.85
CA LEU A 61 9.53 -2.15 -2.79
C LEU A 61 10.00 -3.41 -3.53
N MET A 62 10.11 -4.55 -2.83
CA MET A 62 10.43 -5.85 -3.44
C MET A 62 9.45 -6.21 -4.55
N GLN A 63 8.14 -6.02 -4.32
CA GLN A 63 7.10 -6.28 -5.31
C GLN A 63 7.22 -5.39 -6.56
N LYS A 64 7.80 -4.19 -6.42
CA LYS A 64 8.10 -3.27 -7.52
C LYS A 64 9.41 -3.59 -8.25
N LYS A 65 10.16 -4.61 -7.80
CA LYS A 65 11.44 -5.06 -8.39
C LYS A 65 12.49 -3.94 -8.49
N VAL A 66 12.53 -3.05 -7.50
CA VAL A 66 13.55 -2.00 -7.45
C VAL A 66 14.96 -2.61 -7.27
N PRO A 67 16.02 -1.97 -7.78
CA PRO A 67 17.40 -2.42 -7.57
C PRO A 67 17.74 -2.61 -6.09
N LYS A 68 18.61 -3.58 -5.77
CA LYS A 68 18.94 -3.94 -4.39
C LYS A 68 19.49 -2.77 -3.57
N GLU A 69 20.33 -1.93 -4.16
CA GLU A 69 20.89 -0.76 -3.50
C GLU A 69 19.81 0.27 -3.15
N GLU A 70 18.91 0.54 -4.09
CA GLU A 70 17.79 1.45 -3.88
C GLU A 70 16.83 0.90 -2.82
N LEU A 71 16.58 -0.42 -2.83
CA LEU A 71 15.76 -1.08 -1.82
C LEU A 71 16.30 -0.82 -0.41
N ILE A 72 17.60 -1.06 -0.20
CA ILE A 72 18.24 -0.86 1.12
C ILE A 72 18.16 0.60 1.55
N GLN A 73 18.47 1.53 0.64
CA GLN A 73 18.44 2.96 0.94
C GLN A 73 17.02 3.43 1.31
N GLN A 74 16.02 3.06 0.52
CA GLN A 74 14.63 3.47 0.76
C GLN A 74 14.06 2.82 2.01
N THR A 75 14.34 1.54 2.26
CA THR A 75 13.90 0.86 3.48
C THR A 75 14.48 1.54 4.72
N ASN A 76 15.79 1.84 4.74
CA ASN A 76 16.41 2.55 5.87
C ASN A 76 15.80 3.94 6.07
N LYS A 77 15.59 4.70 4.98
CA LYS A 77 14.93 6.00 5.03
C LYS A 77 13.53 5.93 5.66
N TYR A 78 12.72 4.93 5.29
CA TYR A 78 11.38 4.77 5.87
C TYR A 78 11.42 4.35 7.34
N LEU A 79 12.35 3.46 7.72
CA LEU A 79 12.55 3.05 9.12
C LEU A 79 12.93 4.25 10.01
N GLU A 80 13.79 5.14 9.52
CA GLU A 80 14.18 6.38 10.21
C GLU A 80 13.03 7.37 10.28
N LEU A 81 12.33 7.60 9.17
CA LEU A 81 11.18 8.52 9.11
C LEU A 81 10.07 8.13 10.09
N MET A 82 9.82 6.83 10.21
CA MET A 82 8.82 6.27 11.12
C MET A 82 9.33 6.09 12.56
N GLN A 83 10.61 6.40 12.83
CA GLN A 83 11.25 6.27 14.15
C GLN A 83 11.22 4.85 14.71
N ILE A 84 11.29 3.85 13.84
CA ILE A 84 11.26 2.41 14.20
C ILE A 84 12.53 1.66 13.84
N ALA A 85 13.59 2.37 13.42
CA ALA A 85 14.87 1.78 13.03
C ALA A 85 15.47 0.86 14.12
N GLN A 86 15.25 1.17 15.39
CA GLN A 86 15.69 0.36 16.53
C GLN A 86 14.95 -0.99 16.70
N TYR A 87 13.84 -1.19 15.98
CA TYR A 87 13.04 -2.42 16.00
C TYR A 87 13.14 -3.18 14.67
N ALA A 88 14.10 -2.83 13.81
CA ALA A 88 14.15 -3.29 12.43
C ALA A 88 14.29 -4.83 12.31
N ASP A 89 15.00 -5.46 13.24
CA ASP A 89 15.44 -6.85 13.18
C ASP A 89 14.68 -7.74 14.20
#